data_AF-A0A0N9V3C1-F1
#
_entry.id   AF-A0A0N9V3C1-F1
#
_cell.length_a   1.000
_cell.length_b   1.000
_cell.length_c   1.000
_cell.angle_alpha   90.00
_cell.angle_beta   90.00
_cell.angle_gamma   90.00
#
_symmetry.space_group_name_H-M   'P 1'
#
loop_
_entity.id
_entity.type
_entity.pdbx_description
1 polymer ?
#
loop_
_entity_poly.entity_id
_entity_poly.type
_entity_poly.pdbx_seq_one_letter_code
_entity_poly.pdbx_strand_id
1 'polypeptide(L)'
;MNGTSRYQLRLLGAFQLTAPNGQRIDVTSKKGIALLGLLASANSGERWRAWIQAKLWGSRELRQAQASLRRELHGLRRLTADASVSLVEATSRTVRLNLQAIDVDIRSREVIARSSGEFLEGIDIAGEESFEEWLREMRISLADLANEGAVNDTSFNSVAAPQQPN
;
A
#
# COMPACT_ATOMS: atom_id res chain seq x y z
N MET A 1 -26.04 3.12 -12.31
CA MET A 1 -25.20 3.17 -11.09
C MET A 1 -24.14 2.10 -11.23
N ASN A 2 -23.01 2.40 -11.88
CA ASN A 2 -22.01 1.36 -12.17
C ASN A 2 -20.77 1.67 -11.35
N GLY A 3 -20.89 1.52 -10.04
CA GLY A 3 -19.73 1.54 -9.16
C GLY A 3 -18.99 0.23 -9.35
N THR A 4 -17.90 0.25 -10.13
CA THR A 4 -16.94 -0.84 -10.19
C THR A 4 -16.53 -1.15 -8.76
N SER A 5 -17.02 -2.26 -8.20
CA SER A 5 -16.80 -2.60 -6.80
C SER A 5 -15.33 -3.00 -6.66
N ARG A 6 -14.53 -2.11 -6.05
CA ARG A 6 -13.08 -2.24 -5.92
C ARG A 6 -12.70 -2.55 -4.49
N TYR A 7 -11.59 -3.26 -4.32
CA TYR A 7 -10.95 -3.39 -3.03
C TYR A 7 -10.53 -2.02 -2.50
N GLN A 8 -10.56 -1.85 -1.18
CA GLN A 8 -10.02 -0.66 -0.52
C GLN A 8 -8.83 -1.09 0.33
N LEU A 9 -7.68 -0.47 0.09
CA LEU A 9 -6.44 -0.72 0.82
C LEU A 9 -6.00 0.55 1.54
N ARG A 10 -6.02 0.48 2.87
CA ARG A 10 -5.50 1.51 3.76
C ARG A 10 -4.13 1.09 4.26
N LEU A 11 -3.14 1.91 3.96
CA LEU A 11 -1.74 1.75 4.35
C LEU A 11 -1.27 2.92 5.22
N LEU A 12 -2.00 4.03 5.28
CA LEU A 12 -1.71 5.13 6.19
C LEU A 12 -2.43 4.90 7.52
N GLY A 13 -1.66 4.70 8.58
CA GLY A 13 -2.12 4.20 9.87
C GLY A 13 -2.23 2.68 9.91
N ALA A 14 -3.15 2.17 10.73
CA ALA A 14 -3.38 0.73 10.85
C ALA A 14 -3.83 0.10 9.52
N PHE A 15 -3.18 -1.00 9.13
CA PHE A 15 -3.49 -1.72 7.89
C PHE A 15 -4.96 -2.17 7.81
N GLN A 16 -5.59 -1.92 6.67
CA GLN A 16 -6.91 -2.45 6.35
C GLN A 16 -7.01 -2.84 4.88
N LEU A 17 -7.49 -4.05 4.62
CA LEU A 17 -7.95 -4.49 3.31
C LEU A 17 -9.45 -4.78 3.39
N THR A 18 -10.22 -4.16 2.51
CA THR A 18 -11.68 -4.34 2.42
C THR A 18 -12.04 -4.83 1.04
N ALA A 19 -12.88 -5.86 0.97
CA ALA A 19 -13.39 -6.43 -0.26
C ALA A 19 -14.41 -5.50 -0.94
N PRO A 20 -14.68 -5.71 -2.24
CA PRO A 20 -15.69 -4.96 -2.98
C PRO A 20 -17.10 -4.94 -2.35
N ASN A 21 -17.45 -5.99 -1.59
CA ASN A 21 -18.73 -6.11 -0.88
C ASN A 21 -18.74 -5.40 0.50
N GLY A 22 -17.67 -4.69 0.86
CA GLY A 22 -17.51 -4.01 2.15
C GLY A 22 -16.99 -4.89 3.29
N GLN A 23 -16.78 -6.19 3.06
CA GLN A 23 -16.24 -7.09 4.08
C GLN A 23 -14.76 -6.84 4.31
N ARG A 24 -14.34 -6.76 5.58
CA ARG A 24 -12.92 -6.69 5.93
C ARG A 24 -12.25 -8.04 5.66
N ILE A 25 -11.13 -8.01 4.96
CA ILE A 25 -10.26 -9.16 4.74
C ILE A 25 -9.15 -9.14 5.78
N ASP A 26 -9.05 -10.22 6.54
CA ASP A 26 -8.03 -10.36 7.57
C ASP A 26 -6.72 -10.92 6.98
N VAL A 27 -5.77 -10.02 6.71
CA VAL A 27 -4.40 -10.38 6.28
C VAL A 27 -3.52 -10.46 7.53
N THR A 28 -3.49 -11.62 8.18
CA THR A 28 -2.77 -11.82 9.45
C THR A 28 -1.25 -11.83 9.31
N SER A 29 -0.73 -12.08 8.10
CA SER A 29 0.70 -12.14 7.82
C SER A 29 1.30 -10.73 7.70
N LYS A 30 2.20 -10.34 8.61
CA LYS A 30 3.00 -9.09 8.47
C LYS A 30 3.75 -9.06 7.12
N LYS A 31 4.25 -10.21 6.65
CA LYS A 31 4.90 -10.35 5.34
C LYS A 31 3.93 -10.15 4.18
N GLY A 32 2.69 -10.61 4.30
CA GLY A 32 1.62 -10.37 3.34
C GLY A 32 1.24 -8.89 3.26
N ILE A 33 1.09 -8.22 4.42
CA ILE A 33 0.87 -6.77 4.52
C ILE A 33 2.01 -6.00 3.87
N ALA A 34 3.26 -6.31 4.23
CA ALA A 34 4.44 -5.68 3.67
C ALA A 34 4.55 -5.89 2.16
N LEU A 35 4.23 -7.09 1.67
CA LEU A 35 4.17 -7.38 0.23
C LEU A 35 3.17 -6.47 -0.48
N LEU A 36 1.97 -6.28 0.07
CA LEU A 36 0.99 -5.35 -0.49
C LEU A 36 1.51 -3.92 -0.50
N GLY A 37 2.17 -3.45 0.56
CA GLY A 37 2.80 -2.12 0.62
C GLY A 37 3.91 -1.93 -0.43
N LEU A 38 4.78 -2.93 -0.60
CA LEU A 38 5.85 -2.91 -1.62
C LEU A 38 5.31 -2.83 -3.06
N LEU A 39 4.18 -3.48 -3.33
CA LEU A 39 3.52 -3.45 -4.63
C LEU A 39 2.74 -2.14 -4.81
N ALA A 40 1.98 -1.72 -3.81
CA ALA A 40 1.15 -0.51 -3.85
C ALA A 40 1.96 0.77 -4.10
N SER A 41 3.16 0.85 -3.51
CA SER A 41 4.13 1.93 -3.70
C SER A 41 4.82 1.92 -5.07
N ALA A 42 4.73 0.82 -5.83
CA ALA A 42 5.24 0.79 -7.20
C ALA A 42 4.32 1.57 -8.13
N ASN A 43 4.88 2.43 -9.00
CA ASN A 43 4.07 3.19 -9.94
C ASN A 43 3.14 2.28 -10.79
N SER A 44 3.66 1.15 -11.26
CA SER A 44 2.93 0.13 -12.02
C SER A 44 2.19 -0.92 -11.18
N GLY A 45 2.31 -0.88 -9.85
CA GLY A 45 1.86 -1.97 -8.98
C GLY A 45 2.71 -3.24 -9.08
N GLU A 46 3.79 -3.25 -9.89
CA GLU A 46 4.60 -4.44 -10.18
C GLU A 46 6.02 -4.35 -9.64
N ARG A 47 6.50 -5.47 -9.08
CA ARG A 47 7.89 -5.64 -8.65
C ARG A 47 8.43 -7.00 -9.11
N TRP A 48 9.75 -7.06 -9.27
CA TRP A 48 10.46 -8.32 -9.55
C TRP A 48 10.42 -9.23 -8.32
N ARG A 49 10.23 -10.53 -8.55
CA ARG A 49 10.18 -11.53 -7.47
C ARG A 49 11.47 -11.57 -6.66
N ALA A 50 12.62 -11.49 -7.34
CA ALA A 50 13.92 -11.45 -6.69
C ALA A 50 14.07 -10.22 -5.77
N TRP A 51 13.55 -9.06 -6.20
CA TRP A 51 13.59 -7.85 -5.38
C TRP A 51 12.71 -7.97 -4.14
N ILE A 52 11.48 -8.48 -4.28
CA ILE A 52 10.59 -8.77 -3.15
C ILE A 52 11.24 -9.77 -2.19
N GLN A 53 11.88 -10.81 -2.73
CA GLN A 53 12.59 -11.83 -1.94
C GLN A 53 13.74 -11.24 -1.14
N ALA A 54 14.57 -10.41 -1.76
CA ALA A 54 15.67 -9.74 -1.07
C ALA A 54 15.18 -8.79 0.03
N LYS A 55 14.04 -8.11 -0.18
CA LYS A 55 13.45 -7.22 0.83
C LYS A 55 12.83 -8.00 1.99
N LEU A 56 12.04 -9.02 1.70
CA LEU A 56 11.21 -9.68 2.71
C LEU A 56 11.79 -11.01 3.23
N TRP A 57 12.76 -11.60 2.58
CA TRP A 57 13.35 -12.87 3.02
C TRP A 57 14.85 -12.89 2.69
N GLY A 58 15.51 -11.72 2.80
CA GLY A 58 16.93 -11.55 2.48
C GLY A 58 17.84 -12.33 3.44
N SER A 59 17.37 -12.57 4.66
CA SER A 59 18.06 -13.42 5.64
C SER A 59 18.04 -14.92 5.30
N ARG A 60 17.21 -15.34 4.33
CA ARG A 60 16.98 -16.74 4.00
C ARG A 60 17.73 -17.16 2.75
N GLU A 61 18.07 -18.45 2.72
CA GLU A 61 18.55 -19.12 1.51
C GLU A 61 17.56 -18.96 0.34
N LEU A 62 18.09 -18.83 -0.87
CA LEU A 62 17.30 -18.49 -2.07
C LEU A 62 16.07 -19.39 -2.27
N ARG A 63 16.23 -20.73 -2.10
CA ARG A 63 15.11 -21.68 -2.24
C ARG A 63 14.03 -21.46 -1.18
N GLN A 64 14.42 -21.13 0.04
CA GLN A 64 13.49 -20.86 1.13
C GLN A 64 12.77 -19.52 0.93
N ALA A 65 13.47 -18.49 0.47
CA ALA A 65 12.88 -17.20 0.11
C ALA A 65 11.84 -17.37 -1.01
N GLN A 66 12.16 -18.13 -2.06
CA GLN A 66 11.24 -18.45 -3.15
C GLN A 66 9.99 -19.21 -2.69
N ALA A 67 10.17 -20.24 -1.85
CA ALA A 67 9.06 -21.00 -1.28
C ALA A 67 8.17 -20.13 -0.37
N SER A 68 8.78 -19.21 0.38
CA SER A 68 8.06 -18.29 1.27
C SER A 68 7.22 -17.30 0.47
N LEU A 69 7.79 -16.66 -0.56
CA LEU A 69 7.02 -15.79 -1.46
C LEU A 69 5.85 -16.55 -2.12
N ARG A 70 6.06 -17.80 -2.55
CA ARG A 70 4.98 -18.60 -3.14
C ARG A 70 3.84 -18.85 -2.15
N ARG A 71 4.15 -19.18 -0.90
CA ARG A 71 3.16 -19.41 0.16
C ARG A 71 2.37 -18.13 0.48
N GLU A 72 3.05 -16.99 0.65
CA GLU A 72 2.36 -15.71 0.89
C GLU A 72 1.43 -15.34 -0.27
N LEU A 73 1.90 -15.48 -1.53
CA LEU A 73 1.05 -15.21 -2.70
C LEU A 73 -0.15 -16.15 -2.78
N HIS A 74 0.02 -17.42 -2.39
CA HIS A 74 -1.09 -18.36 -2.33
C HIS A 74 -2.11 -17.96 -1.26
N GLY A 75 -1.65 -17.58 -0.07
CA GLY A 75 -2.50 -17.10 1.02
C GLY A 75 -3.31 -15.85 0.62
N LEU A 76 -2.63 -14.84 0.05
CA LEU A 76 -3.30 -13.62 -0.42
C LEU A 76 -4.38 -13.91 -1.47
N ARG A 77 -4.10 -14.80 -2.43
CA ARG A 77 -5.10 -15.16 -3.46
C ARG A 77 -6.29 -15.90 -2.90
N ARG A 78 -6.10 -16.73 -1.87
CA ARG A 78 -7.20 -17.43 -1.20
C ARG A 78 -8.12 -16.46 -0.47
N LEU A 79 -7.55 -15.42 0.15
CA LEU A 79 -8.31 -14.38 0.85
C LEU A 79 -9.11 -13.47 -0.10
N THR A 80 -8.72 -13.40 -1.37
CA THR A 80 -9.33 -12.52 -2.38
C THR A 80 -10.03 -13.29 -3.50
N ALA A 81 -10.34 -14.57 -3.28
CA ALA A 81 -10.84 -15.46 -4.32
C ALA A 81 -12.28 -15.15 -4.76
N ASP A 82 -13.07 -14.54 -3.88
CA ASP A 82 -14.50 -14.28 -4.11
C ASP A 82 -14.77 -13.10 -5.05
N ALA A 83 -13.74 -12.34 -5.43
CA ALA A 83 -13.89 -11.27 -6.41
C ALA A 83 -13.76 -11.76 -7.85
N SER A 84 -14.50 -11.12 -8.75
CA SER A 84 -14.44 -11.36 -10.19
C SER A 84 -13.09 -11.01 -10.82
N VAL A 85 -12.27 -10.19 -10.15
CA VAL A 85 -10.95 -9.77 -10.62
C VAL A 85 -9.90 -10.13 -9.57
N SER A 86 -8.81 -10.76 -10.03
CA SER A 86 -7.68 -11.12 -9.17
C SER A 86 -6.96 -9.89 -8.64
N LEU A 87 -6.84 -9.79 -7.31
CA LEU A 87 -6.11 -8.68 -6.68
C LEU A 87 -4.60 -8.75 -6.93
N VAL A 88 -4.03 -9.96 -6.90
CA VAL A 88 -2.58 -10.19 -7.04
C VAL A 88 -2.27 -11.16 -8.16
N GLU A 89 -1.63 -10.64 -9.19
CA GLU A 89 -1.15 -11.38 -10.35
C GLU A 89 0.34 -11.71 -10.14
N ALA A 90 0.78 -12.89 -10.57
CA ALA A 90 2.21 -13.19 -10.56
C ALA A 90 2.60 -14.06 -11.74
N THR A 91 3.78 -13.79 -12.25
CA THR A 91 4.46 -14.61 -13.26
C THR A 91 5.64 -15.35 -12.62
N SER A 92 6.46 -16.01 -13.44
CA SER A 92 7.74 -16.58 -13.00
C SER A 92 8.76 -15.52 -12.58
N ARG A 93 8.59 -14.24 -12.99
CA ARG A 93 9.56 -13.15 -12.76
C ARG A 93 9.02 -11.99 -11.94
N THR A 94 7.73 -11.71 -12.02
CA THR A 94 7.12 -10.52 -11.41
C THR A 94 5.92 -10.87 -10.53
N VAL A 95 5.59 -9.95 -9.64
CA VAL A 95 4.34 -9.91 -8.88
C VAL A 95 3.74 -8.54 -9.09
N ARG A 96 2.44 -8.47 -9.34
CA ARG A 96 1.70 -7.24 -9.59
C ARG A 96 0.45 -7.18 -8.73
N LEU A 97 0.26 -6.03 -8.08
CA LEU A 97 -1.02 -5.63 -7.53
C LEU A 97 -1.88 -5.05 -8.67
N ASN A 98 -3.07 -5.59 -8.87
CA ASN A 98 -3.97 -5.10 -9.92
C ASN A 98 -4.58 -3.75 -9.51
N LEU A 99 -3.93 -2.66 -9.91
CA LEU A 99 -4.36 -1.29 -9.63
C LEU A 99 -5.68 -0.87 -10.31
N GLN A 100 -6.29 -1.72 -11.14
CA GLN A 100 -7.65 -1.50 -11.67
C GLN A 100 -8.72 -2.13 -10.77
N ALA A 101 -8.34 -3.02 -9.87
CA ALA A 101 -9.26 -3.69 -8.95
C ALA A 101 -9.25 -3.11 -7.53
N ILE A 102 -8.34 -2.16 -7.23
CA ILE A 102 -8.08 -1.69 -5.86
C ILE A 102 -7.83 -0.19 -5.80
N ASP A 103 -8.43 0.47 -4.82
CA ASP A 103 -8.10 1.84 -4.44
C ASP A 103 -7.13 1.81 -3.26
N VAL A 104 -6.08 2.62 -3.35
CA VAL A 104 -5.00 2.66 -2.36
C VAL A 104 -4.79 4.10 -1.91
N ASP A 105 -4.84 4.33 -0.61
CA ASP A 105 -4.71 5.66 -0.01
C ASP A 105 -3.40 6.39 -0.38
N ILE A 106 -2.26 5.71 -0.35
CA ILE A 106 -0.95 6.31 -0.72
C ILE A 106 -0.82 6.69 -2.20
N ARG A 107 -1.83 6.42 -3.03
CA ARG A 107 -1.84 6.81 -4.45
C ARG A 107 -2.68 8.06 -4.71
N SER A 108 -3.34 8.60 -3.69
CA SER A 108 -4.07 9.86 -3.76
C SER A 108 -3.36 10.92 -2.93
N ARG A 109 -2.87 11.98 -3.59
CA ARG A 109 -2.22 13.11 -2.91
C ARG A 109 -3.15 13.79 -1.91
N GLU A 110 -4.43 13.92 -2.24
CA GLU A 110 -5.44 14.49 -1.34
C GLU A 110 -5.60 13.64 -0.07
N VAL A 111 -5.60 12.31 -0.20
CA VAL A 111 -5.70 11.40 0.95
C VAL A 111 -4.43 11.45 1.79
N ILE A 112 -3.25 11.49 1.16
CA ILE A 112 -1.97 11.64 1.87
C ILE A 112 -1.94 12.95 2.66
N ALA A 113 -2.28 14.09 2.04
CA ALA A 113 -2.25 15.40 2.67
C ALA A 113 -3.18 15.53 3.89
N ARG A 114 -4.30 14.79 3.89
CA ARG A 114 -5.27 14.77 5.00
C ARG A 114 -5.00 13.70 6.04
N SER A 115 -4.08 12.78 5.77
CA SER A 115 -3.78 11.68 6.67
C SER A 115 -2.76 12.11 7.72
N SER A 116 -3.01 11.77 8.98
CA SER A 116 -2.03 11.84 10.07
C SER A 116 -1.39 10.47 10.38
N GLY A 117 -1.84 9.40 9.71
CA GLY A 117 -1.37 8.04 9.97
C GLY A 117 -0.02 7.74 9.33
N GLU A 118 0.86 7.08 10.07
CA GLU A 118 2.16 6.60 9.57
C GLU A 118 1.96 5.45 8.56
N PHE A 119 2.74 5.43 7.48
CA PHE A 119 2.68 4.34 6.51
C PHE A 119 3.03 2.99 7.15
N LEU A 120 2.12 2.01 7.02
CA LEU A 120 2.20 0.69 7.62
C LEU A 120 2.51 0.77 9.12
N GLU A 121 1.70 1.53 9.85
CA GLU A 121 1.86 1.73 11.30
C GLU A 121 1.97 0.38 12.04
N GLY A 122 2.98 0.27 12.90
CA GLY A 122 3.22 -0.94 13.70
C GLY A 122 3.72 -2.17 12.92
N ILE A 123 3.94 -2.06 11.61
CA ILE A 123 4.61 -3.10 10.85
C ILE A 123 6.11 -2.99 11.05
N ASP A 124 6.68 -4.11 11.48
CA ASP A 124 8.08 -4.44 11.52
C ASP A 124 8.24 -5.87 11.02
N ILE A 125 9.41 -6.23 10.55
CA ILE A 125 9.76 -7.61 10.26
C ILE A 125 11.15 -7.95 10.76
N ALA A 126 11.18 -8.64 11.89
CA ALA A 126 12.40 -9.09 12.54
C ALA A 126 13.36 -9.80 11.57
N GLY A 127 14.62 -9.35 11.59
CA GLY A 127 15.72 -9.93 10.80
C GLY A 127 15.79 -9.47 9.34
N GLU A 128 14.96 -8.53 8.91
CA GLU A 128 14.86 -8.13 7.49
C GLU A 128 15.17 -6.64 7.31
N GLU A 129 16.43 -6.27 7.60
CA GLU A 129 16.93 -4.88 7.57
C GLU A 129 16.67 -4.17 6.23
N SER A 130 16.78 -4.90 5.12
CA SER A 130 16.50 -4.36 3.79
C SER A 130 15.07 -3.86 3.62
N PHE A 131 14.09 -4.46 4.31
CA PHE A 131 12.72 -3.98 4.35
C PHE A 131 12.58 -2.79 5.32
N GLU A 132 13.20 -2.87 6.50
CA GLU A 132 13.13 -1.80 7.50
C GLU A 132 13.71 -0.48 6.99
N GLU A 133 14.83 -0.51 6.27
CA GLU A 133 15.39 0.67 5.61
C GLU A 133 14.42 1.27 4.60
N TRP A 134 13.87 0.43 3.72
CA TRP A 134 12.89 0.87 2.73
C TRP A 134 11.61 1.44 3.37
N LEU A 135 11.16 0.84 4.48
CA LEU A 135 9.97 1.29 5.20
C LEU A 135 10.21 2.67 5.82
N ARG A 136 11.39 2.89 6.42
CA ARG A 136 11.80 4.21 6.93
C ARG A 136 11.84 5.27 5.83
N GLU A 137 12.50 4.98 4.70
CA GLU A 137 12.55 5.89 3.55
C GLU A 137 11.15 6.23 3.02
N MET A 138 10.27 5.22 2.92
CA MET A 138 8.90 5.41 2.44
C MET A 138 8.07 6.28 3.39
N ARG A 139 8.22 6.09 4.71
CA ARG A 139 7.53 6.90 5.72
C ARG A 139 7.97 8.36 5.66
N ILE A 140 9.27 8.62 5.50
CA ILE A 140 9.79 9.99 5.32
C ILE A 140 9.21 10.61 4.05
N SER A 141 9.30 9.92 2.91
CA SER A 141 8.80 10.44 1.63
C SER A 141 7.30 10.76 1.66
N LEU A 142 6.48 9.93 2.32
CA LEU A 142 5.05 10.17 2.44
C LEU A 142 4.72 11.31 3.41
N ALA A 143 5.49 11.45 4.49
CA ALA A 143 5.35 12.57 5.42
C ALA A 143 5.69 13.91 4.75
N ASP A 144 6.76 13.95 3.96
CA ASP A 144 7.14 15.15 3.19
C ASP A 144 6.03 15.53 2.20
N LEU A 145 5.49 14.56 1.47
CA LEU A 145 4.36 14.79 0.56
C LEU A 145 3.10 15.29 1.28
N ALA A 146 2.82 14.79 2.49
CA ALA A 146 1.69 15.26 3.28
C ALA A 146 1.87 16.73 3.70
N ASN A 147 3.09 17.10 4.12
CA ASN A 147 3.44 18.46 4.51
C ASN A 147 3.37 19.44 3.31
N GLU A 148 3.83 19.03 2.13
CA GLU A 148 3.70 19.82 0.90
C GLU A 148 2.23 20.10 0.54
N GLY A 149 1.35 19.12 0.73
CA GLY A 149 -0.09 19.28 0.51
C GLY A 149 -0.73 20.29 1.46
N ALA A 150 -0.39 20.23 2.75
CA ALA A 150 -0.94 21.12 3.77
C ALA A 150 -0.57 22.61 3.56
N VAL A 151 0.66 22.88 3.09
CA VAL A 151 1.13 24.25 2.79
C VAL A 151 0.37 24.86 1.61
N ASN A 152 0.05 24.05 0.60
CA ASN A 152 -0.69 24.52 -0.56
C ASN A 152 -2.16 24.82 -0.24
N ASP A 153 -2.85 23.98 0.54
CA ASP A 153 -4.24 24.21 0.94
C ASP A 153 -4.40 25.49 1.81
N THR A 154 -3.40 25.81 2.63
CA THR A 154 -3.42 27.03 3.46
C THR A 154 -3.28 28.31 2.60
N SER A 155 -2.56 28.24 1.48
CA SER A 155 -2.30 29.40 0.61
C SER A 155 -3.49 29.77 -0.29
N PHE A 156 -4.38 28.82 -0.61
CA PHE A 156 -5.56 29.07 -1.43
C PHE A 156 -6.78 29.57 -0.62
N ASN A 157 -6.81 29.39 0.69
CA ASN A 157 -7.99 29.73 1.52
C ASN A 157 -7.98 31.16 2.10
N SER A 158 -7.04 32.02 1.67
CA SER A 158 -6.86 33.38 2.23
C SER A 158 -7.44 34.54 1.39
N VAL A 159 -8.35 34.27 0.43
CA VAL A 159 -9.04 35.32 -0.35
C VAL A 159 -10.55 35.22 -0.18
N ALA A 160 -11.06 35.62 0.99
CA ALA A 160 -12.46 36.01 1.17
C ALA A 160 -12.64 36.84 2.45
N ALA A 161 -12.45 38.16 2.33
CA ALA A 161 -13.13 39.13 3.18
C ALA A 161 -13.89 40.09 2.25
N PRO A 162 -15.24 40.14 2.32
CA PRO A 162 -16.01 41.06 1.50
C PRO A 162 -15.77 42.49 1.99
N GLN A 163 -15.43 43.39 1.07
CA GLN A 163 -15.54 44.81 1.32
C GLN A 163 -17.02 45.16 1.55
N GLN A 164 -17.32 45.69 2.73
CA GLN A 164 -18.56 46.44 2.93
C GLN A 164 -18.25 47.93 2.80
N PRO A 165 -18.95 48.66 1.92
CA PRO A 165 -18.88 50.10 1.90
C PRO A 165 -19.85 50.68 2.94
N ASN A 166 -19.36 51.58 3.78
CA ASN A 166 -20.06 52.83 4.12
C ASN A 166 -19.07 53.85 4.69
#